data_AF-A0A7L3XM92-F1
#
_entry.id   AF-A0A7L3XM92-F1
#
_cell.length_a   1.000
_cell.length_b   1.000
_cell.length_c   1.000
_cell.angle_alpha   90.00
_cell.angle_beta   90.00
_cell.angle_gamma   90.00
#
_symmetry.space_group_name_H-M   'P 1'
#
loop_
_entity.id
_entity.type
_entity.pdbx_description
1 polymer ?
#
loop_
_entity_poly.entity_id
_entity_poly.type
_entity_poly.pdbx_seq_one_letter_code
_entity_poly.pdbx_strand_id
1 'polypeptide(L)'
;FACIDEAHCVSEWSHNFRPCYLRLCKVRGGESASRGERTRRGKEGHQDPIFLPSSRQVLRDRLGVRCFLGLTATATLATARDVAQHLGIPAEEGVTVRSAAVPPNLRLSVSLDRDRDQALVSLLRGEPFGCLDSVIVYCTRREETARIAALIRTCLRGTPLPEPAGAGEPGRDAAERKKAKAKKNIRRPLKWIADAYHAGLSPAERRRVQNNFMSGQLRVVVATVAFGMGLDKSDVRGVVHYNMPKNFESYVQEIGRAGRDGEPAHCHLFLDPEVMLANRVGGFPPRFWGEGGASP
;
A
#
# COMPACT_ATOMS: atom_id res chain seq x y z
N PHE A 1 16.00 -15.27 16.39
CA PHE A 1 15.49 -13.91 16.12
C PHE A 1 14.12 -14.04 15.47
N ALA A 2 13.25 -13.03 15.53
CA ALA A 2 11.99 -13.00 14.80
C ALA A 2 11.89 -11.75 13.94
N CYS A 3 11.46 -11.91 12.69
CA CYS A 3 11.12 -10.81 11.81
C CYS A 3 9.60 -10.59 11.87
N ILE A 4 9.19 -9.36 12.14
CA ILE A 4 7.80 -8.92 12.15
C ILE A 4 7.59 -8.06 10.91
N ASP A 5 6.95 -8.63 9.91
CA ASP A 5 6.55 -7.90 8.70
C ASP A 5 5.26 -7.10 8.97
N GLU A 6 5.10 -5.98 8.26
CA GLU A 6 4.07 -4.97 8.49
C GLU A 6 4.02 -4.52 9.96
N ALA A 7 5.20 -4.25 10.54
CA ALA A 7 5.38 -3.97 11.96
C ALA A 7 4.55 -2.78 12.47
N HIS A 8 4.14 -1.86 11.59
CA HIS A 8 3.22 -0.78 11.93
C HIS A 8 1.91 -1.29 12.55
N CYS A 9 1.44 -2.50 12.20
CA CYS A 9 0.22 -3.12 12.74
C CYS A 9 0.22 -3.29 14.27
N VAL A 10 1.39 -3.25 14.91
CA VAL A 10 1.54 -3.33 16.37
C VAL A 10 1.05 -2.03 17.05
N SER A 11 1.20 -0.89 16.39
CA SER A 11 0.92 0.43 16.94
C SER A 11 -0.53 0.85 16.75
N GLU A 12 -1.16 1.32 17.82
CA GLU A 12 -2.51 1.90 17.81
C GLU A 12 -2.57 3.21 17.00
N TRP A 13 -1.43 3.89 16.88
CA TRP A 13 -1.26 5.09 16.06
C TRP A 13 -1.07 4.78 14.58
N SER A 14 -1.02 3.50 14.18
CA SER A 14 -0.94 3.13 12.77
C SER A 14 -2.31 3.11 12.11
N HIS A 15 -2.31 3.38 10.81
CA HIS A 15 -3.49 3.33 9.96
C HIS A 15 -4.14 1.94 9.83
N ASN A 16 -3.48 0.88 10.30
CA ASN A 16 -3.91 -0.52 10.17
C ASN A 16 -3.55 -1.31 11.44
N PHE A 17 -3.90 -0.77 12.60
CA PHE A 17 -3.71 -1.43 13.89
C PHE A 17 -4.41 -2.79 13.94
N ARG A 18 -3.69 -3.82 14.39
CA ARG A 18 -4.21 -5.19 14.55
C ARG A 18 -3.96 -5.68 15.97
N PRO A 19 -5.00 -5.82 16.81
CA PRO A 19 -4.85 -6.29 18.20
C PRO A 19 -4.14 -7.64 18.33
N CYS A 20 -4.18 -8.50 17.30
CA CYS A 20 -3.46 -9.77 17.30
C CYS A 20 -1.94 -9.61 17.35
N TYR A 21 -1.38 -8.50 16.82
CA TYR A 21 0.06 -8.22 16.87
C TYR A 21 0.54 -7.88 18.29
N LEU A 22 -0.32 -7.33 19.15
CA LEU A 22 0.04 -7.06 20.54
C LEU A 22 0.38 -8.34 21.32
N ARG A 23 -0.28 -9.45 20.99
CA ARG A 23 -0.01 -10.78 21.59
C ARG A 23 1.35 -11.34 21.19
N LEU A 24 1.95 -10.83 20.11
CA LEU A 24 3.26 -11.28 19.64
C LEU A 24 4.40 -10.62 20.44
N CYS A 25 4.26 -9.33 20.80
CA CYS A 25 5.43 -8.51 21.13
C CYS A 25 5.39 -7.74 22.46
N LYS A 26 4.21 -7.43 23.03
CA LYS A 26 4.07 -6.39 24.07
C LYS A 26 4.97 -6.61 25.29
N VAL A 27 6.06 -5.87 25.40
CA VAL A 27 6.92 -5.80 26.59
C VAL A 27 6.10 -5.29 27.78
N ARG A 28 6.14 -6.00 28.92
CA ARG A 28 5.60 -5.48 30.18
C ARG A 28 6.44 -4.27 30.57
N GLY A 29 5.83 -3.09 30.68
CA GLY A 29 6.43 -1.98 31.41
C GLY A 29 6.81 -2.49 32.81
N GLY A 30 8.06 -2.26 33.20
CA GLY A 30 8.59 -2.76 34.46
C GLY A 30 7.87 -2.14 35.64
N GLU A 31 7.04 -2.92 36.33
CA GLU A 31 6.79 -2.72 37.75
C GLU A 31 7.59 -3.78 38.50
N SER A 32 8.54 -3.28 39.28
CA SER A 32 9.39 -4.04 40.20
C SER A 32 8.54 -4.96 41.08
N ALA A 33 8.61 -6.26 40.83
CA ALA A 33 8.03 -7.25 41.73
C ALA A 33 8.92 -7.35 42.99
N SER A 34 8.62 -6.54 44.01
CA SER A 34 9.03 -6.82 45.38
C SER A 34 8.29 -8.07 45.86
N ARG A 35 9.03 -9.18 45.88
CA ARG A 35 8.58 -10.50 46.29
C ARG A 35 8.40 -10.52 47.81
N GLY A 36 7.23 -10.10 48.27
CA GLY A 36 6.78 -10.22 49.66
C GLY A 36 6.12 -11.57 49.90
N GLU A 37 6.86 -12.48 50.50
CA GLU A 37 6.38 -13.78 50.98
C GLU A 37 5.42 -13.59 52.16
N ARG A 38 4.19 -14.10 52.06
CA ARG A 38 3.31 -14.26 53.23
C ARG A 38 2.33 -15.43 53.05
N THR A 39 2.67 -16.54 53.68
CA THR A 39 1.77 -17.65 54.03
C THR A 39 0.65 -17.21 54.99
N ARG A 40 -0.61 -17.63 54.74
CA ARG A 40 -1.48 -18.33 55.72
C ARG A 40 -2.92 -18.56 55.21
N ARG A 41 -3.35 -19.81 55.40
CA ARG A 41 -4.70 -20.45 55.51
C ARG A 41 -5.97 -19.57 55.54
N GLY A 42 -7.03 -20.03 54.85
CA GLY A 42 -8.42 -19.73 55.19
C GLY A 42 -9.47 -20.02 54.09
N LYS A 43 -10.25 -21.09 54.30
CA LYS A 43 -11.65 -21.42 53.91
C LYS A 43 -12.42 -20.69 52.78
N GLU A 44 -13.08 -21.57 52.02
CA GLU A 44 -14.47 -21.55 51.48
C GLU A 44 -14.98 -20.41 50.58
N GLY A 45 -15.43 -20.82 49.38
CA GLY A 45 -16.71 -20.38 48.84
C GLY A 45 -16.75 -19.07 48.04
N HIS A 46 -16.21 -19.05 46.83
CA HIS A 46 -16.70 -18.15 45.79
C HIS A 46 -16.41 -18.71 44.38
N GLN A 47 -17.41 -18.69 43.50
CA GLN A 47 -17.16 -18.82 42.07
C GLN A 47 -16.42 -17.56 41.63
N ASP A 48 -15.11 -17.67 41.46
CA ASP A 48 -14.33 -16.60 40.84
C ASP A 48 -14.71 -16.49 39.36
N PRO A 49 -14.99 -15.29 38.84
CA PRO A 49 -15.18 -15.10 37.41
C PRO A 49 -13.88 -15.48 36.71
N ILE A 50 -13.99 -16.18 35.59
CA ILE A 50 -12.87 -16.59 34.73
C ILE A 50 -12.06 -15.34 34.36
N PHE A 51 -11.02 -15.05 35.14
CA PHE A 51 -10.01 -14.05 34.81
C PHE A 51 -9.16 -14.66 33.70
N LEU A 52 -9.46 -14.31 32.45
CA LEU A 52 -8.59 -14.59 31.31
C LEU A 52 -7.18 -14.06 31.64
N PRO A 53 -6.15 -14.90 31.71
CA PRO A 53 -4.85 -14.46 32.16
C PRO A 53 -4.28 -13.45 31.16
N SER A 54 -3.90 -12.30 31.71
CA SER A 54 -3.21 -11.18 31.07
C SER A 54 -2.20 -11.65 30.01
N SER A 55 -2.50 -11.32 28.75
CA SER A 55 -1.59 -11.12 27.61
C SER A 55 -0.22 -11.83 27.66
N ARG A 56 -0.19 -13.16 27.53
CA ARG A 56 1.06 -13.91 27.32
C ARG A 56 1.71 -13.50 25.99
N GLN A 57 3.00 -13.16 26.01
CA GLN A 57 3.77 -12.81 24.81
C GLN A 57 4.22 -14.09 24.12
N VAL A 58 3.61 -14.44 22.99
CA VAL A 58 3.86 -15.75 22.37
C VAL A 58 5.33 -15.92 21.95
N LEU A 59 5.93 -14.89 21.35
CA LEU A 59 7.30 -14.99 20.83
C LEU A 59 8.36 -14.99 21.93
N ARG A 60 8.18 -14.16 22.97
CA ARG A 60 9.12 -14.06 24.10
C ARG A 60 8.92 -15.21 25.09
N ASP A 61 7.70 -15.44 25.56
CA ASP A 61 7.42 -16.35 26.67
C ASP A 61 7.40 -17.82 26.24
N ARG A 62 6.90 -18.14 25.04
CA ARG A 62 6.80 -19.53 24.57
C ARG A 62 7.96 -19.97 23.67
N LEU A 63 8.48 -19.05 22.86
CA LEU A 63 9.51 -19.37 21.86
C LEU A 63 10.90 -18.82 22.22
N GLY A 64 11.05 -18.12 23.35
CA GLY A 64 12.34 -17.63 23.84
C GLY A 64 13.01 -16.59 22.92
N VAL A 65 12.25 -15.92 22.04
CA VAL A 65 12.78 -14.95 21.09
C VAL A 65 13.20 -13.68 21.84
N ARG A 66 14.49 -13.32 21.74
CA ARG A 66 15.05 -12.11 22.36
C ARG A 66 15.44 -11.01 21.37
N CYS A 67 15.66 -11.37 20.10
CA CYS A 67 16.04 -10.45 19.03
C CYS A 67 14.88 -10.30 18.03
N PHE A 68 14.48 -9.06 17.77
CA PHE A 68 13.37 -8.69 16.89
C PHE A 68 13.86 -7.78 15.76
N LEU A 69 13.34 -8.02 14.55
CA LEU A 69 13.48 -7.13 13.40
C LEU A 69 12.07 -6.72 12.96
N GLY A 70 11.74 -5.44 13.04
CA GLY A 70 10.46 -4.91 12.54
C GLY A 70 10.64 -4.29 11.16
N LEU A 71 9.87 -4.75 10.17
CA LEU A 71 9.86 -4.20 8.81
C LEU A 71 8.52 -3.53 8.53
N THR A 72 8.55 -2.32 7.98
CA THR A 72 7.34 -1.64 7.49
C THR A 72 7.71 -0.73 6.33
N ALA A 73 6.86 -0.67 5.32
CA ALA A 73 7.05 0.22 4.17
C ALA A 73 6.62 1.66 4.49
N THR A 74 5.58 1.82 5.32
CA THR A 74 5.04 3.12 5.71
C THR A 74 4.87 3.19 7.24
N ALA A 75 5.42 4.24 7.85
CA ALA A 75 5.21 4.56 9.26
C ALA A 75 5.54 6.04 9.50
N THR A 76 4.69 6.73 10.28
CA THR A 76 5.07 8.03 10.84
C THR A 76 6.18 7.85 11.88
N LEU A 77 6.86 8.94 12.24
CA LEU A 77 7.86 8.88 13.32
C LEU A 77 7.24 8.44 14.67
N ALA A 78 6.00 8.86 14.94
CA ALA A 78 5.26 8.43 16.13
C ALA A 78 4.96 6.92 16.08
N THR A 79 4.45 6.42 14.95
CA THR A 79 4.19 4.99 14.74
C THR A 79 5.49 4.17 14.85
N ALA A 80 6.58 4.62 14.24
CA ALA A 80 7.87 3.91 14.30
C ALA A 80 8.43 3.81 15.72
N ARG A 81 8.31 4.89 16.52
CA ARG A 81 8.71 4.90 17.94
C ARG A 81 7.86 3.95 18.78
N ASP A 82 6.55 3.96 18.56
CA ASP A 82 5.62 3.09 19.27
C ASP A 82 5.87 1.60 18.94
N VAL A 83 6.12 1.29 17.66
CA VAL A 83 6.55 -0.06 17.23
C VAL A 83 7.85 -0.47 17.92
N ALA A 84 8.86 0.40 17.96
CA ALA A 84 10.13 0.12 18.63
C ALA A 84 9.94 -0.17 20.13
N GLN A 85 9.10 0.62 20.81
CA GLN A 85 8.72 0.40 22.21
C GLN A 85 8.06 -0.97 22.40
N HIS A 86 7.11 -1.33 21.52
CA HIS A 86 6.45 -2.63 21.59
C HIS A 86 7.38 -3.82 21.32
N LEU A 87 8.40 -3.65 20.47
CA LEU A 87 9.39 -4.70 20.20
C LEU A 87 10.50 -4.75 21.27
N GLY A 88 10.59 -3.74 22.14
CA GLY A 88 11.67 -3.59 23.12
C GLY A 88 13.00 -3.22 22.47
N ILE A 89 12.96 -2.44 21.39
CA ILE A 89 14.14 -1.93 20.68
C ILE A 89 14.49 -0.56 21.28
N PRO A 90 15.69 -0.38 21.87
CA PRO A 90 16.10 0.90 22.43
C PRO A 90 16.09 2.00 21.36
N ALA A 91 15.69 3.22 21.74
CA ALA A 91 15.64 4.38 20.83
C ALA A 91 17.01 4.71 20.21
N GLU A 92 18.08 4.35 20.90
CA GLU A 92 19.49 4.63 20.58
C GLU A 92 20.13 3.54 19.69
N GLU A 93 19.51 2.35 19.56
CA GLU A 93 20.07 1.21 18.83
C GLU A 93 19.35 0.85 17.52
N GLY A 94 18.10 1.29 17.25
CA GLY A 94 17.33 0.55 16.24
C GLY A 94 16.15 1.20 15.51
N VAL A 95 15.94 2.52 15.58
CA VAL A 95 14.94 3.16 14.70
C VAL A 95 15.63 3.81 13.50
N THR A 96 16.01 3.00 12.50
CA THR A 96 16.46 3.54 11.21
C THR A 96 15.23 3.99 10.40
N VAL A 97 14.71 5.19 10.68
CA VAL A 97 13.69 5.82 9.82
C VAL A 97 14.41 6.40 8.61
N ARG A 98 14.43 5.66 7.49
CA ARG A 98 14.73 6.30 6.21
C ARG A 98 13.48 7.06 5.81
N SER A 99 13.55 8.39 5.79
CA SER A 99 12.48 9.22 5.25
C SER A 99 12.27 8.83 3.78
N ALA A 100 11.24 8.03 3.53
CA ALA A 100 10.89 7.63 2.17
C ALA A 100 10.16 8.79 1.52
N ALA A 101 10.93 9.73 0.96
CA ALA A 101 10.40 10.67 -0.01
C ALA A 101 9.72 9.88 -1.14
N VAL A 102 8.63 10.43 -1.69
CA VAL A 102 8.02 9.87 -2.91
C VAL A 102 9.13 9.72 -3.95
N PRO A 103 9.30 8.52 -4.57
CA PRO A 103 10.37 8.31 -5.53
C PRO A 103 10.33 9.36 -6.65
N PRO A 104 11.48 9.91 -7.07
CA PRO A 104 11.53 11.03 -8.02
C PRO A 104 11.03 10.67 -9.43
N ASN A 105 10.95 9.38 -9.75
CA ASN A 105 10.39 8.87 -11.00
C ASN A 105 8.85 8.81 -11.01
N LEU A 106 8.18 9.05 -9.87
CA LEU A 106 6.72 9.13 -9.81
C LEU A 106 6.24 10.55 -10.10
N ARG A 107 5.39 10.68 -11.11
CA ARG A 107 4.69 11.93 -11.44
C ARG A 107 3.29 11.90 -10.85
N LEU A 108 3.06 12.73 -9.84
CA LEU A 108 1.76 12.83 -9.16
C LEU A 108 0.89 13.90 -9.81
N SER A 109 -0.41 13.63 -9.94
CA SER A 109 -1.40 14.57 -10.45
C SER A 109 -2.74 14.37 -9.75
N VAL A 110 -3.55 15.42 -9.69
CA VAL A 110 -4.84 15.44 -8.99
C VAL A 110 -5.84 16.25 -9.81
N SER A 111 -7.11 15.83 -9.81
CA SER A 111 -8.20 16.59 -10.44
C SER A 111 -9.47 16.58 -9.60
N LEU A 112 -10.38 17.51 -9.92
CA LEU A 112 -11.70 17.70 -9.30
C LEU A 112 -12.76 17.56 -10.39
N ASP A 113 -13.10 16.32 -10.73
CA ASP A 113 -14.04 16.02 -11.80
C ASP A 113 -15.44 15.73 -11.25
N ARG A 114 -16.45 16.39 -11.83
CA ARG A 114 -17.87 16.14 -11.49
C ARG A 114 -18.31 14.76 -11.98
N ASP A 115 -17.89 14.39 -13.19
CA ASP A 115 -18.12 13.07 -13.77
C ASP A 115 -16.79 12.30 -13.82
N ARG A 116 -16.54 11.52 -12.77
CA ARG A 116 -15.33 10.71 -12.64
C ARG A 116 -15.26 9.57 -13.64
N ASP A 117 -16.39 9.03 -14.09
CA ASP A 117 -16.41 7.95 -15.08
C ASP A 117 -15.88 8.47 -16.43
N GLN A 118 -16.39 9.61 -16.88
CA GLN A 118 -15.94 10.26 -18.12
C GLN A 118 -14.48 10.73 -18.00
N ALA A 119 -14.10 11.31 -16.86
CA ALA A 119 -12.74 11.75 -16.62
C ALA A 119 -11.74 10.58 -16.62
N LEU A 120 -12.09 9.45 -16.00
CA LEU A 120 -11.26 8.24 -16.01
C LEU A 120 -11.05 7.70 -17.43
N VAL A 121 -12.12 7.64 -18.24
CA VAL A 121 -12.01 7.19 -19.64
C VAL A 121 -11.15 8.15 -20.45
N SER A 122 -11.34 9.47 -20.28
CA SER A 122 -10.54 10.50 -20.95
C SER A 122 -9.07 10.39 -20.55
N LEU A 123 -8.78 10.21 -19.27
CA LEU A 123 -7.44 9.99 -18.74
C LEU A 123 -6.80 8.76 -19.39
N LEU A 124 -7.46 7.60 -19.34
CA LEU A 124 -6.92 6.33 -19.87
C LEU A 124 -6.76 6.28 -21.41
N ARG A 125 -7.38 7.23 -22.13
CA ARG A 125 -7.20 7.43 -23.58
C ARG A 125 -6.13 8.48 -23.89
N GLY A 126 -5.99 9.49 -23.06
CA GLY A 126 -5.06 10.60 -23.24
C GLY A 126 -3.65 10.30 -22.74
N GLU A 127 -2.68 11.10 -23.18
CA GLU A 127 -1.33 11.02 -22.63
C GLU A 127 -1.30 11.52 -21.17
N PRO A 128 -0.52 10.89 -20.28
CA PRO A 128 0.39 9.79 -20.55
C PRO A 128 -0.26 8.40 -20.42
N PHE A 129 -1.48 8.27 -19.88
CA PHE A 129 -2.05 6.97 -19.52
C PHE A 129 -2.42 6.10 -20.73
N GLY A 130 -2.73 6.71 -21.88
CA GLY A 130 -3.06 6.06 -23.15
C GLY A 130 -1.98 5.10 -23.65
N CYS A 131 -0.70 5.41 -23.42
CA CYS A 131 0.43 4.60 -23.84
C CYS A 131 0.94 3.61 -22.78
N LEU A 132 0.29 3.54 -21.60
CA LEU A 132 0.74 2.66 -20.52
C LEU A 132 0.11 1.26 -20.63
N ASP A 133 0.97 0.24 -20.54
CA ASP A 133 0.60 -1.17 -20.64
C ASP A 133 0.23 -1.81 -19.28
N SER A 134 0.46 -1.12 -18.17
CA SER A 134 0.31 -1.66 -16.81
C SER A 134 -0.22 -0.58 -15.86
N VAL A 135 -1.53 -0.56 -15.66
CA VAL A 135 -2.23 0.43 -14.84
C VAL A 135 -3.05 -0.26 -13.75
N ILE A 136 -2.99 0.28 -12.54
CA ILE A 136 -3.86 -0.10 -11.43
C ILE A 136 -4.84 1.03 -11.17
N VAL A 137 -6.14 0.74 -11.13
CA VAL A 137 -7.18 1.68 -10.74
C VAL A 137 -7.73 1.25 -9.39
N TYR A 138 -7.51 2.03 -8.33
CA TYR A 138 -8.02 1.76 -6.99
C TYR A 138 -9.43 2.32 -6.81
N CYS A 139 -10.33 1.45 -6.37
CA CYS A 139 -11.69 1.75 -5.95
C CYS A 139 -11.89 1.38 -4.47
N THR A 140 -12.81 2.06 -3.79
CA THR A 140 -13.09 1.76 -2.38
C THR A 140 -13.97 0.52 -2.21
N ARG A 141 -14.93 0.31 -3.13
CA ARG A 141 -15.97 -0.72 -3.00
C ARG A 141 -15.80 -1.84 -4.03
N ARG A 142 -16.24 -3.05 -3.65
CA ARG A 142 -16.14 -4.24 -4.51
C ARG A 142 -17.02 -4.10 -5.75
N GLU A 143 -18.27 -3.70 -5.55
CA GLU A 143 -19.24 -3.47 -6.65
C GLU A 143 -18.73 -2.43 -7.66
N GLU A 144 -18.03 -1.40 -7.17
CA GLU A 144 -17.44 -0.34 -7.99
C GLU A 144 -16.33 -0.86 -8.90
N THR A 145 -15.47 -1.77 -8.41
CA THR A 145 -14.42 -2.36 -9.24
C THR A 145 -14.97 -3.09 -10.46
N ALA A 146 -16.06 -3.85 -10.30
CA ALA A 146 -16.69 -4.58 -11.40
C ALA A 146 -17.32 -3.63 -12.42
N ARG A 147 -18.03 -2.59 -11.95
CA ARG A 147 -18.65 -1.57 -12.79
C ARG A 147 -17.61 -0.78 -13.59
N ILE A 148 -16.56 -0.30 -12.94
CA ILE A 148 -15.49 0.47 -13.59
C ILE A 148 -14.72 -0.40 -14.58
N ALA A 149 -14.41 -1.67 -14.25
CA ALA A 149 -13.77 -2.57 -15.20
C ALA A 149 -14.64 -2.79 -16.45
N ALA A 150 -15.96 -2.92 -16.29
CA ALA A 150 -16.89 -3.04 -17.41
C ALA A 150 -16.97 -1.77 -18.27
N LEU A 151 -16.98 -0.60 -17.63
CA LEU A 151 -16.92 0.71 -18.30
C LEU A 151 -15.65 0.82 -19.16
N ILE A 152 -14.48 0.59 -18.56
CA ILE A 152 -13.19 0.64 -19.25
C ILE A 152 -13.16 -0.34 -20.44
N ARG A 153 -13.60 -1.59 -20.24
CA ARG A 153 -13.70 -2.59 -21.32
C ARG A 153 -14.64 -2.18 -22.46
N THR A 154 -15.66 -1.37 -22.19
CA THR A 154 -16.64 -0.92 -23.19
C THR A 154 -16.12 0.29 -23.94
N CYS A 155 -15.60 1.28 -23.22
CA CYS A 155 -15.14 2.53 -23.80
C CYS A 155 -13.79 2.40 -24.52
N LEU A 156 -12.91 1.49 -24.12
CA LEU A 156 -11.58 1.31 -24.75
C LEU A 156 -11.54 0.17 -25.77
N ARG A 157 -12.70 -0.32 -26.25
CA ARG A 157 -12.71 -1.27 -27.37
C ARG A 157 -12.13 -0.62 -28.62
N GLY A 158 -11.25 -1.34 -29.32
CA GLY A 158 -10.69 -0.90 -30.60
C GLY A 158 -9.74 0.29 -30.51
N THR A 159 -9.34 0.75 -29.32
CA THR A 159 -8.27 1.75 -29.20
C THR A 159 -6.96 1.05 -29.51
N PRO A 160 -6.24 1.43 -30.60
CA PRO A 160 -4.92 0.90 -30.85
C PRO A 160 -4.05 1.32 -29.67
N LEU A 161 -3.51 0.34 -28.94
CA LEU A 161 -2.45 0.66 -27.99
C LEU A 161 -1.26 1.10 -28.83
N PRO A 162 -0.69 2.30 -28.56
CA PRO A 162 0.48 2.75 -29.28
C PRO A 162 1.54 1.65 -29.25
N GLU A 163 2.08 1.30 -30.42
CA GLU A 163 3.35 0.58 -30.48
C GLU A 163 4.31 1.32 -29.54
N PRO A 164 4.93 0.64 -28.55
CA PRO A 164 5.63 1.31 -27.47
C PRO A 164 6.66 2.24 -28.08
N ALA A 165 6.45 3.54 -27.89
CA ALA A 165 7.28 4.59 -28.44
C ALA A 165 8.73 4.20 -28.20
N GLY A 166 9.49 4.07 -29.29
CA GLY A 166 10.91 3.91 -29.20
C GLY A 166 11.45 5.11 -28.46
N ALA A 167 11.71 4.97 -27.16
CA ALA A 167 12.68 5.80 -26.48
C ALA A 167 13.99 5.56 -27.21
N GLY A 168 14.23 6.39 -28.23
CA GLY A 168 15.53 6.55 -28.85
C GLY A 168 16.45 7.14 -27.80
N GLU A 169 16.96 6.30 -26.91
CA GLU A 169 18.08 6.65 -26.06
C GLU A 169 19.33 6.73 -26.97
N PRO A 170 19.94 7.92 -27.12
CA PRO A 170 21.27 8.02 -27.68
C PRO A 170 22.25 7.59 -26.59
N GLY A 171 22.88 6.41 -26.73
CA GLY A 171 24.03 6.06 -25.88
C GLY A 171 24.20 4.62 -25.38
N ARG A 172 23.39 3.63 -25.79
CA ARG A 172 23.60 2.22 -25.38
C ARG A 172 24.20 1.34 -26.47
N ASP A 173 25.21 0.56 -26.08
CA ASP A 173 26.04 -0.30 -26.94
C ASP A 173 25.23 -1.33 -27.76
N ALA A 174 25.74 -1.66 -28.95
CA ALA A 174 25.07 -2.51 -29.93
C ALA A 174 24.74 -3.94 -29.42
N ALA A 175 25.51 -4.46 -28.46
CA ALA A 175 25.30 -5.77 -27.85
C ALA A 175 24.12 -5.77 -26.86
N GLU A 176 23.96 -4.72 -26.05
CA GLU A 176 22.79 -4.55 -25.18
C GLU A 176 21.53 -4.27 -26.00
N ARG A 177 21.63 -3.49 -27.09
CA ARG A 177 20.52 -3.30 -28.03
C ARG A 177 19.99 -4.61 -28.60
N LYS A 178 20.86 -5.58 -28.91
CA LYS A 178 20.43 -6.91 -29.40
C LYS A 178 19.75 -7.73 -28.30
N LYS A 179 20.24 -7.69 -27.06
CA LYS A 179 19.67 -8.41 -25.91
C LYS A 179 18.33 -7.79 -25.45
N ALA A 180 18.23 -6.46 -25.45
CA ALA A 180 17.00 -5.71 -25.21
C ALA A 180 15.97 -5.90 -26.32
N LYS A 181 16.38 -5.88 -27.61
CA LYS A 181 15.50 -6.24 -28.75
C LYS A 181 15.01 -7.70 -28.68
N ALA A 182 15.87 -8.64 -28.29
CA ALA A 182 15.48 -10.04 -28.15
C ALA A 182 14.48 -10.27 -27.00
N LYS A 183 14.60 -9.55 -25.88
CA LYS A 183 13.59 -9.54 -24.80
C LYS A 183 12.31 -8.78 -25.19
N LYS A 184 12.43 -7.68 -25.96
CA LYS A 184 11.31 -6.85 -26.44
C LYS A 184 10.43 -7.57 -27.46
N ASN A 185 11.02 -8.43 -28.29
CA ASN A 185 10.32 -9.27 -29.27
C ASN A 185 9.51 -10.44 -28.65
N ILE A 186 9.51 -10.59 -27.31
CA ILE A 186 8.69 -11.59 -26.59
C ILE A 186 7.58 -10.88 -25.78
N ARG A 187 7.21 -9.62 -26.08
CA ARG A 187 5.98 -9.04 -25.50
C ARG A 187 4.78 -9.59 -26.26
N ARG A 188 4.07 -10.53 -25.62
CA ARG A 188 2.76 -11.00 -26.10
C ARG A 188 1.81 -9.80 -26.15
N PRO A 189 0.98 -9.67 -27.19
CA PRO A 189 0.02 -8.58 -27.27
C PRO A 189 -0.92 -8.62 -26.06
N LEU A 190 -1.32 -7.44 -25.59
CA LEU A 190 -2.30 -7.29 -24.52
C LEU A 190 -3.60 -7.99 -24.95
N LYS A 191 -3.93 -9.08 -24.26
CA LYS A 191 -5.14 -9.86 -24.54
C LYS A 191 -6.38 -9.24 -23.89
N TRP A 192 -6.19 -8.51 -22.80
CA TRP A 192 -7.27 -7.97 -21.98
C TRP A 192 -7.05 -6.49 -21.67
N ILE A 193 -8.10 -5.69 -21.87
CA ILE A 193 -8.08 -4.25 -21.59
C ILE A 193 -8.19 -4.01 -20.09
N ALA A 194 -9.21 -4.57 -19.43
CA ALA A 194 -9.45 -4.35 -18.02
C ALA A 194 -10.17 -5.51 -17.33
N ASP A 195 -9.81 -5.79 -16.08
CA ASP A 195 -10.50 -6.77 -15.23
C ASP A 195 -10.57 -6.29 -13.77
N ALA A 196 -11.57 -6.78 -13.04
CA ALA A 196 -11.78 -6.40 -11.64
C ALA A 196 -11.01 -7.32 -10.69
N TYR A 197 -10.57 -6.78 -9.55
CA TYR A 197 -9.93 -7.55 -8.48
C TYR A 197 -10.40 -7.10 -7.10
N HIS A 198 -11.02 -8.01 -6.35
CA HIS A 198 -11.41 -7.75 -4.97
C HIS A 198 -11.51 -9.06 -4.17
N ALA A 199 -11.58 -8.95 -2.85
CA ALA A 199 -11.65 -10.09 -1.94
C ALA A 199 -12.92 -10.96 -2.07
N GLY A 200 -13.92 -10.49 -2.81
CA GLY A 200 -15.15 -11.24 -3.09
C GLY A 200 -15.04 -12.22 -4.26
N LEU A 201 -13.99 -12.12 -5.08
CA LEU A 201 -13.74 -13.06 -6.16
C LEU A 201 -13.23 -14.40 -5.61
N SER A 202 -13.52 -15.49 -6.35
CA SER A 202 -12.96 -16.79 -6.01
C SER A 202 -11.42 -16.76 -6.05
N PRO A 203 -10.73 -17.63 -5.28
CA PRO A 203 -9.27 -17.71 -5.33
C PRO A 203 -8.72 -17.98 -6.75
N ALA A 204 -9.44 -18.75 -7.55
CA ALA A 204 -9.08 -19.05 -8.93
C ALA A 204 -9.14 -17.79 -9.82
N GLU A 205 -10.21 -16.99 -9.70
CA GLU A 205 -10.35 -15.72 -10.44
C GLU A 205 -9.29 -14.70 -10.04
N ARG A 206 -9.04 -14.54 -8.74
CA ARG A 206 -7.98 -13.65 -8.24
C ARG A 206 -6.62 -14.03 -8.83
N ARG A 207 -6.29 -15.33 -8.80
CA ARG A 207 -5.05 -15.86 -9.40
C ARG A 207 -5.00 -15.61 -10.90
N ARG A 208 -6.10 -15.81 -11.63
CA ARG A 208 -6.19 -15.55 -13.08
C ARG A 208 -5.90 -14.07 -13.39
N VAL A 209 -6.60 -13.15 -12.72
CA VAL A 209 -6.44 -11.71 -12.94
C VAL A 209 -5.02 -11.26 -12.60
N GLN A 210 -4.50 -11.69 -11.45
CA GLN A 210 -3.13 -11.39 -11.04
C GLN A 210 -2.11 -11.92 -12.05
N ASN A 211 -2.20 -13.19 -12.46
CA ASN A 211 -1.26 -13.78 -13.43
C ASN A 211 -1.31 -13.05 -14.79
N ASN A 212 -2.49 -12.66 -15.26
CA ASN A 212 -2.63 -11.91 -16.51
C ASN A 212 -1.97 -10.52 -16.41
N PHE A 213 -2.11 -9.83 -15.28
CA PHE A 213 -1.46 -8.54 -15.04
C PHE A 213 0.07 -8.68 -14.91
N MET A 214 0.54 -9.65 -14.12
CA MET A 214 1.96 -9.93 -13.93
C MET A 214 2.66 -10.27 -15.26
N SER A 215 2.01 -11.07 -16.11
CA SER A 215 2.53 -11.48 -17.42
C SER A 215 2.37 -10.43 -18.54
N GLY A 216 1.79 -9.26 -18.25
CA GLY A 216 1.57 -8.20 -19.24
C GLY A 216 0.48 -8.53 -20.28
N GLN A 217 -0.44 -9.43 -19.96
CA GLN A 217 -1.61 -9.74 -20.81
C GLN A 217 -2.84 -8.90 -20.47
N LEU A 218 -2.87 -8.28 -19.29
CA LEU A 218 -3.93 -7.39 -18.82
C LEU A 218 -3.38 -5.99 -18.61
N ARG A 219 -3.97 -5.00 -19.29
CA ARG A 219 -3.52 -3.61 -19.23
C ARG A 219 -3.90 -2.94 -17.91
N VAL A 220 -5.19 -3.01 -17.57
CA VAL A 220 -5.75 -2.31 -16.42
C VAL A 220 -6.32 -3.31 -15.41
N VAL A 221 -5.86 -3.25 -14.17
CA VAL A 221 -6.53 -3.92 -13.05
C VAL A 221 -7.31 -2.89 -12.26
N VAL A 222 -8.62 -3.08 -12.13
CA VAL A 222 -9.48 -2.25 -11.29
C VAL A 222 -9.68 -2.98 -9.97
N ALA A 223 -9.16 -2.44 -8.88
CA ALA A 223 -9.03 -3.18 -7.64
C ALA A 223 -9.42 -2.40 -6.39
N THR A 224 -9.80 -3.14 -5.35
CA THR A 224 -9.70 -2.60 -3.99
C THR A 224 -8.27 -2.80 -3.45
N VAL A 225 -8.00 -2.25 -2.26
CA VAL A 225 -6.72 -2.42 -1.54
C VAL A 225 -6.26 -3.88 -1.41
N ALA A 226 -7.18 -4.84 -1.55
CA ALA A 226 -6.89 -6.27 -1.54
C ALA A 226 -5.90 -6.73 -2.63
N PHE A 227 -5.76 -6.00 -3.74
CA PHE A 227 -4.77 -6.34 -4.78
C PHE A 227 -3.34 -6.02 -4.37
N GLY A 228 -3.16 -5.13 -3.39
CA GLY A 228 -1.84 -4.66 -3.01
C GLY A 228 -0.98 -5.67 -2.22
N MET A 229 -1.59 -6.59 -1.48
CA MET A 229 -0.80 -7.53 -0.66
C MET A 229 -0.07 -8.53 -1.56
N GLY A 230 1.27 -8.47 -1.59
CA GLY A 230 2.11 -9.42 -2.34
C GLY A 230 2.21 -9.17 -3.85
N LEU A 231 1.77 -8.01 -4.35
CA LEU A 231 2.04 -7.62 -5.74
C LEU A 231 3.51 -7.18 -5.88
N ASP A 232 4.27 -7.92 -6.69
CA ASP A 232 5.66 -7.60 -7.02
C ASP A 232 5.89 -7.57 -8.53
N LYS A 233 5.34 -6.53 -9.17
CA LYS A 233 5.59 -6.21 -10.58
C LYS A 233 6.44 -4.95 -10.63
N SER A 234 7.67 -5.06 -11.15
CA SER A 234 8.59 -3.92 -11.17
C SER A 234 8.15 -2.80 -12.11
N ASP A 235 7.45 -3.18 -13.18
CA ASP A 235 7.10 -2.33 -14.32
C ASP A 235 5.63 -1.88 -14.32
N VAL A 236 5.03 -1.59 -13.15
CA VAL A 236 3.74 -0.89 -13.08
C VAL A 236 3.94 0.57 -13.46
N ARG A 237 3.25 1.02 -14.51
CA ARG A 237 3.44 2.35 -15.10
C ARG A 237 2.41 3.39 -14.65
N GLY A 238 1.22 2.95 -14.29
CA GLY A 238 0.13 3.83 -13.86
C GLY A 238 -0.51 3.37 -12.56
N VAL A 239 -0.79 4.32 -11.65
CA VAL A 239 -1.69 4.13 -10.52
C VAL A 239 -2.74 5.23 -10.55
N VAL A 240 -4.01 4.87 -10.53
CA VAL A 240 -5.12 5.81 -10.53
C VAL A 240 -5.98 5.55 -9.30
N HIS A 241 -6.21 6.55 -8.49
CA HIS A 241 -7.13 6.52 -7.37
C HIS A 241 -8.47 7.08 -7.83
N TYR A 242 -9.43 6.18 -8.12
CA TYR A 242 -10.79 6.57 -8.48
C TYR A 242 -11.55 7.17 -7.27
N ASN A 243 -11.18 6.73 -6.07
CA ASN A 243 -11.60 7.32 -4.81
C ASN A 243 -10.36 7.61 -3.96
N MET A 244 -10.49 8.62 -3.09
CA MET A 244 -9.46 8.94 -2.11
C MET A 244 -9.20 7.73 -1.17
N PRO A 245 -7.94 7.33 -0.96
CA PRO A 245 -7.58 6.37 0.07
C PRO A 245 -8.02 6.84 1.46
N LYS A 246 -8.18 5.90 2.39
CA LYS A 246 -8.65 6.21 3.76
C LYS A 246 -7.71 7.14 4.54
N ASN A 247 -6.43 7.12 4.19
CA ASN A 247 -5.38 7.89 4.84
C ASN A 247 -4.18 8.03 3.89
N PHE A 248 -3.27 8.94 4.24
CA PHE A 248 -2.11 9.27 3.45
C PHE A 248 -1.11 8.11 3.34
N GLU A 249 -0.95 7.32 4.39
CA GLU A 249 -0.07 6.16 4.40
C GLU A 249 -0.51 5.11 3.37
N SER A 250 -1.82 4.86 3.27
CA SER A 250 -2.38 3.98 2.22
C SER A 250 -2.10 4.54 0.83
N TYR A 251 -2.30 5.84 0.64
CA TYR A 251 -1.98 6.50 -0.64
C TYR A 251 -0.51 6.30 -1.02
N VAL A 252 0.43 6.58 -0.10
CA VAL A 252 1.87 6.41 -0.33
C VAL A 252 2.23 4.95 -0.65
N GLN A 253 1.68 4.00 0.10
CA GLN A 253 1.93 2.58 -0.13
C GLN A 253 1.39 2.11 -1.49
N GLU A 254 0.24 2.64 -1.92
CA GLU A 254 -0.41 2.31 -3.17
C GLU A 254 0.31 2.88 -4.38
N ILE A 255 0.73 4.15 -4.34
CA ILE A 255 1.54 4.77 -5.42
C ILE A 255 2.95 4.16 -5.49
N GLY A 256 3.52 3.71 -4.36
CA GLY A 256 4.83 3.06 -4.29
C GLY A 256 4.91 1.69 -4.99
N ARG A 257 3.81 1.25 -5.63
CA ARG A 257 3.76 0.07 -6.49
C ARG A 257 4.18 0.39 -7.92
N ALA A 258 4.01 1.63 -8.34
CA ALA A 258 4.46 2.11 -9.64
C ALA A 258 5.98 2.33 -9.63
N GLY A 259 6.63 2.19 -10.79
CA GLY A 259 7.99 2.70 -10.97
C GLY A 259 9.07 1.99 -10.16
N ARG A 260 8.89 0.72 -9.76
CA ARG A 260 9.88 -0.01 -8.95
C ARG A 260 11.17 -0.35 -9.71
N ASP A 261 11.10 -0.37 -11.04
CA ASP A 261 12.25 -0.43 -11.94
C ASP A 261 13.02 0.89 -12.07
N GLY A 262 12.55 1.97 -11.45
CA GLY A 262 13.15 3.31 -11.53
C GLY A 262 12.71 4.12 -12.75
N GLU A 263 11.97 3.52 -13.68
CA GLU A 263 11.47 4.21 -14.87
C GLU A 263 10.27 5.11 -14.54
N PRO A 264 10.00 6.15 -15.35
CA PRO A 264 8.87 7.04 -15.13
C PRO A 264 7.54 6.30 -14.94
N ALA A 265 6.77 6.73 -13.96
CA ALA A 265 5.43 6.23 -13.72
C ALA A 265 4.49 7.36 -13.27
N HIS A 266 3.21 7.20 -13.56
CA HIS A 266 2.20 8.23 -13.38
C HIS A 266 1.18 7.83 -12.34
N CYS A 267 0.96 8.71 -11.38
CA CYS A 267 -0.05 8.55 -10.34
C CYS A 267 -1.09 9.66 -10.47
N HIS A 268 -2.36 9.30 -10.47
CA HIS A 268 -3.46 10.26 -10.59
C HIS A 268 -4.52 10.02 -9.52
N LEU A 269 -5.02 11.07 -8.88
CA LEU A 269 -6.07 11.01 -7.87
C LEU A 269 -7.26 11.88 -8.26
N PHE A 270 -8.44 11.26 -8.33
CA PHE A 270 -9.70 11.98 -8.43
C PHE A 270 -10.18 12.36 -7.02
N LEU A 271 -10.25 13.67 -6.76
CA LEU A 271 -10.83 14.20 -5.53
C LEU A 271 -12.33 14.38 -5.68
N ASP A 272 -13.05 14.11 -4.58
CA ASP A 272 -14.48 14.39 -4.50
C ASP A 272 -14.69 15.88 -4.16
N PRO A 273 -15.39 16.65 -5.00
CA PRO A 273 -15.70 18.05 -4.74
C PRO A 273 -16.47 18.26 -3.42
N GLU A 274 -17.29 17.30 -2.99
CA GLU A 274 -18.10 17.41 -1.78
C GLU A 274 -17.27 17.23 -0.50
N VAL A 275 -16.24 16.37 -0.54
CA VAL A 275 -15.31 16.16 0.58
C VAL A 275 -14.50 17.44 0.88
N MET A 276 -14.19 18.23 -0.16
CA MET A 276 -13.53 19.53 0.00
C MET A 276 -14.44 20.58 0.68
N LEU A 277 -15.76 20.52 0.45
CA LEU A 277 -16.73 21.44 1.06
C LEU A 277 -17.00 21.10 2.53
N ALA A 278 -17.08 19.80 2.86
CA ALA A 278 -17.24 19.35 4.25
C ALA A 278 -16.10 19.84 5.17
N ASN A 279 -14.86 19.86 4.67
CA ASN A 279 -13.69 20.38 5.39
C ASN A 279 -13.62 21.93 5.46
N ARG A 280 -14.40 22.65 4.64
CA ARG A 280 -14.52 24.13 4.77
C ARG A 280 -15.60 24.55 5.75
N VAL A 281 -16.65 23.72 5.94
CA VAL A 281 -17.78 24.04 6.82
C VAL A 281 -17.54 23.54 8.26
N GLY A 282 -16.73 22.49 8.46
CA GLY A 282 -16.21 22.09 9.77
C GLY A 282 -14.85 22.75 10.05
N GLY A 283 -14.83 23.83 10.82
CA GLY A 283 -13.66 24.68 11.08
C GLY A 283 -12.42 23.99 11.68
N PHE A 284 -11.66 23.28 10.86
CA PHE A 284 -10.27 22.91 11.12
C PHE A 284 -9.35 23.60 10.10
N PRO A 285 -8.35 24.38 10.55
CA PRO A 285 -7.47 25.08 9.62
C PRO A 285 -6.53 24.09 8.89
N PRO A 286 -6.24 24.30 7.59
CA PRO A 286 -5.24 23.54 6.86
C PRO A 286 -3.85 23.95 7.35
N ARG A 287 -3.30 23.26 8.35
CA ARG A 287 -1.90 23.36 8.74
C ARG A 287 -1.14 22.09 8.38
N PHE A 288 -1.14 21.67 7.11
CA PHE A 288 -0.20 20.65 6.63
C PHE A 288 0.04 20.78 5.12
N TRP A 289 0.52 21.95 4.70
CA TRP A 289 1.36 22.07 3.51
C TRP A 289 2.51 22.97 3.93
N GLY A 290 3.64 22.36 4.29
CA GLY A 290 4.85 23.11 4.61
C GLY A 290 5.31 23.82 3.36
N GLU A 291 5.12 25.14 3.32
CA GLU A 291 5.87 26.00 2.43
C GLU A 291 7.34 25.93 2.85
N GLY A 292 8.13 25.14 2.11
CA GLY A 292 9.57 25.27 2.12
C GLY A 292 9.91 26.60 1.45
N GLY A 293 10.29 27.58 2.28
CA GLY A 293 10.71 28.90 1.83
C GLY A 293 11.90 28.84 0.87
N ALA A 294 11.82 29.63 -0.19
CA ALA A 294 12.93 29.99 -1.04
C ALA A 294 13.09 31.52 -1.04
N SER A 295 14.14 31.97 -0.36
CA SER A 295 15.01 33.14 -0.63
C SER A 295 14.49 34.58 -0.45
N PRO A 296 15.40 35.57 -0.29
CA PRO A 296 16.85 35.50 0.00
C PRO A 296 17.21 35.79 1.47
#